data_AF-A0A2M9ICV8-F1
#
_entry.id   AF-A0A2M9ICV8-F1
#
_cell.length_a   1.000
_cell.length_b   1.000
_cell.length_c   1.000
_cell.angle_alpha   90.00
_cell.angle_beta   90.00
_cell.angle_gamma   90.00
#
_symmetry.space_group_name_H-M   'P 1'
#
loop_
_entity.id
_entity.type
_entity.pdbx_description
1 polymer ?
#
loop_
_entity_poly.entity_id
_entity_poly.type
_entity_poly.pdbx_seq_one_letter_code
_entity_poly.pdbx_strand_id
1 'polypeptide(L)'
;MTVTWRSAVSYALVVVVLSWLTGAAVDLAWTAAFAGGLGGWVSLWATDPWNAVFVVAATASLTLTRGLLSALPRVRAVLVDGFVYLATLLACSGLSAWAGGEDAPADTASMMAVYSLFTLQLPAAWLLCVWRTGRLEVVLSRA
;
A
#
# COMPACT_ATOMS: atom_id res chain seq x y z
N MET A 1 12.12 2.08 22.84
CA MET A 1 12.71 1.44 21.65
C MET A 1 12.01 1.98 20.42
N THR A 2 12.73 2.71 19.56
CA THR A 2 12.22 3.31 18.32
C THR A 2 12.98 2.73 17.14
N VAL A 3 12.31 2.60 15.99
CA VAL A 3 12.92 2.09 14.75
C VAL A 3 13.76 3.20 14.13
N THR A 4 14.91 2.88 13.52
CA THR A 4 15.66 3.89 12.76
C THR A 4 14.83 4.41 11.58
N TRP A 5 14.88 5.72 11.32
CA TRP A 5 14.20 6.31 10.16
C TRP A 5 14.61 5.63 8.84
N ARG A 6 15.89 5.26 8.70
CA ARG A 6 16.38 4.54 7.53
C ARG A 6 15.72 3.16 7.37
N SER A 7 15.60 2.40 8.46
CA SER A 7 14.92 1.10 8.43
C SER A 7 13.42 1.25 8.22
N ALA A 8 12.78 2.30 8.74
CA ALA A 8 11.37 2.59 8.55
C ALA A 8 11.05 2.93 7.08
N VAL A 9 11.86 3.77 6.44
CA VAL A 9 11.72 4.11 5.01
C VAL A 9 11.95 2.88 4.14
N SER A 10 13.01 2.12 4.40
CA SER A 10 13.29 0.88 3.65
C SER A 10 12.16 -0.14 3.79
N TYR A 11 11.61 -0.29 4.99
CA TYR A 11 10.43 -1.12 5.26
C TYR A 11 9.24 -0.66 4.42
N ALA A 12 8.88 0.62 4.52
CA ALA A 12 7.71 1.17 3.85
C ALA A 12 7.82 1.05 2.32
N LEU A 13 8.97 1.39 1.74
CA LEU A 13 9.21 1.25 0.30
C LEU A 13 9.05 -0.20 -0.17
N VAL A 14 9.65 -1.16 0.56
CA VAL A 14 9.55 -2.58 0.18
C VAL A 14 8.11 -3.06 0.25
N VAL A 15 7.37 -2.74 1.32
CA VAL A 15 5.97 -3.14 1.47
C VAL A 15 5.12 -2.51 0.37
N VAL A 16 5.21 -1.20 0.16
CA VAL A 16 4.35 -0.47 -0.77
C VAL A 16 4.66 -0.83 -2.22
N VAL A 17 5.93 -0.76 -2.62
CA VAL A 17 6.30 -1.00 -4.02
C VAL A 17 6.04 -2.44 -4.43
N LEU A 18 6.43 -3.43 -3.61
CA LEU A 18 6.22 -4.83 -3.99
C LEU A 18 4.74 -5.24 -3.94
N SER A 19 3.96 -4.74 -2.98
CA SER A 19 2.51 -5.01 -2.97
C SER A 19 1.82 -4.39 -4.18
N TRP A 20 2.16 -3.14 -4.50
CA TRP A 20 1.65 -2.43 -5.67
C TRP A 20 2.03 -3.12 -6.99
N LEU A 21 3.29 -3.55 -7.14
CA LEU A 21 3.73 -4.34 -8.29
C LEU A 21 3.03 -5.69 -8.39
N THR A 22 2.73 -6.33 -7.25
CA THR A 22 1.95 -7.58 -7.23
C THR A 22 0.54 -7.34 -7.77
N GLY A 23 -0.13 -6.29 -7.28
CA GLY A 23 -1.44 -5.86 -7.79
C GLY A 23 -1.43 -5.65 -9.29
N ALA A 24 -0.45 -4.89 -9.76
CA ALA A 24 -0.28 -4.59 -11.17
C ALA A 24 0.00 -5.83 -12.02
N ALA A 25 0.85 -6.74 -11.55
CA ALA A 25 1.18 -7.97 -12.26
C ALA A 25 -0.03 -8.90 -12.40
N VAL A 26 -0.84 -9.03 -11.33
CA VAL A 26 -2.06 -9.85 -11.35
C VAL A 26 -3.09 -9.26 -12.30
N ASP A 27 -3.29 -7.94 -12.24
CA ASP A 27 -4.22 -7.24 -13.12
C ASP A 27 -3.79 -7.31 -14.60
N LEU A 28 -2.50 -7.14 -14.87
CA LEU A 28 -1.94 -7.32 -16.21
C LEU A 28 -2.14 -8.75 -16.71
N ALA A 29 -1.87 -9.75 -15.87
CA ALA A 29 -2.07 -11.15 -16.23
C ALA A 29 -3.55 -11.47 -16.53
N TRP A 30 -4.46 -10.92 -15.73
CA TRP A 30 -5.90 -11.03 -15.96
C TRP A 30 -6.31 -10.38 -17.29
N THR A 31 -5.88 -9.15 -17.53
CA THR A 31 -6.21 -8.40 -18.74
C THR A 31 -5.66 -9.10 -20.00
N ALA A 32 -4.43 -9.61 -19.93
CA ALA A 32 -3.81 -10.36 -21.02
C ALA A 32 -4.54 -11.68 -21.31
N ALA A 33 -5.02 -12.37 -20.28
CA ALA A 33 -5.70 -13.65 -20.43
C ALA A 33 -7.17 -13.53 -20.87
N PHE A 34 -7.89 -12.49 -20.42
CA PHE A 34 -9.34 -12.43 -20.54
C PHE A 34 -9.90 -11.17 -21.23
N ALA A 35 -9.16 -10.07 -21.29
CA ALA A 35 -9.66 -8.78 -21.81
C ALA A 35 -9.08 -8.37 -23.18
N GLY A 36 -8.32 -9.26 -23.83
CA GLY A 36 -7.98 -9.12 -25.25
C GLY A 36 -6.86 -8.15 -25.62
N GLY A 37 -6.08 -7.62 -24.68
CA GLY A 37 -4.85 -6.88 -25.01
C GLY A 37 -4.20 -6.07 -23.90
N LEU A 38 -2.86 -5.99 -23.93
CA LEU A 38 -2.01 -5.27 -22.95
C LEU A 38 -2.01 -3.74 -23.12
N GLY A 39 -2.38 -3.22 -24.30
CA GLY A 39 -2.22 -1.80 -24.64
C GLY A 39 -3.08 -0.84 -23.82
N GLY A 40 -4.33 -1.22 -23.53
CA GLY A 40 -5.24 -0.39 -22.71
C GLY A 40 -4.83 -0.33 -21.24
N TRP A 41 -4.31 -1.44 -20.71
CA TRP A 41 -3.84 -1.53 -19.33
C TRP A 41 -2.62 -0.65 -19.07
N VAL A 42 -1.60 -0.71 -19.93
CA VAL A 42 -0.38 0.10 -19.79
C VAL A 42 -0.69 1.59 -19.87
N SER A 43 -1.62 1.98 -20.75
CA SER A 43 -2.04 3.39 -20.88
C SER A 43 -2.77 3.90 -19.63
N LEU A 44 -3.69 3.12 -19.04
CA LEU A 44 -4.39 3.52 -17.82
C LEU A 44 -3.45 3.57 -16.61
N TRP A 45 -2.63 2.54 -16.43
CA TRP A 45 -1.81 2.39 -15.24
C TRP A 45 -0.62 3.36 -15.19
N ALA A 46 0.04 3.61 -16.33
CA ALA A 46 1.17 4.53 -16.42
C ALA A 46 0.75 6.01 -16.44
N THR A 47 -0.49 6.31 -16.82
CA THR A 47 -0.96 7.69 -17.02
C THR A 47 -1.79 8.20 -15.85
N ASP A 48 -2.26 7.33 -14.96
CA ASP A 48 -3.02 7.75 -13.78
C ASP A 48 -2.09 8.33 -12.70
N PRO A 49 -2.10 9.66 -12.46
CA PRO A 49 -1.27 10.29 -11.44
C PRO A 49 -1.62 9.81 -10.01
N TRP A 50 -2.83 9.31 -9.78
CA TRP A 50 -3.27 8.86 -8.46
C TRP A 50 -2.55 7.60 -7.98
N ASN A 51 -2.03 6.78 -8.90
CA ASN A 51 -1.15 5.65 -8.55
C ASN A 51 0.14 6.14 -7.87
N ALA A 52 0.76 7.20 -8.43
CA ALA A 52 1.95 7.79 -7.84
C ALA A 52 1.64 8.44 -6.48
N VAL A 53 0.51 9.16 -6.40
CA VAL A 53 0.04 9.77 -5.13
C VAL A 53 -0.15 8.69 -4.06
N PHE A 54 -0.79 7.57 -4.40
CA PHE A 54 -0.97 6.45 -3.48
C PHE A 54 0.36 5.88 -3.00
N VAL A 55 1.31 5.60 -3.90
CA VAL A 55 2.62 5.03 -3.53
C VAL A 55 3.37 5.98 -2.58
N VAL A 56 3.37 7.29 -2.87
CA VAL A 56 4.02 8.29 -2.02
C VAL A 56 3.31 8.40 -0.66
N ALA A 57 1.99 8.49 -0.65
CA ALA A 57 1.18 8.63 0.57
C ALA A 57 1.31 7.39 1.46
N ALA A 58 1.22 6.18 0.90
CA ALA A 58 1.35 4.92 1.64
C ALA A 58 2.77 4.72 2.18
N THR A 59 3.79 5.12 1.42
CA THR A 59 5.18 5.07 1.89
C THR A 59 5.38 6.03 3.05
N ALA A 60 4.87 7.27 2.93
CA ALA A 60 4.96 8.26 3.99
C ALA A 60 4.20 7.83 5.25
N SER A 61 2.97 7.32 5.11
CA SER A 61 2.13 6.90 6.24
C SER A 61 2.74 5.73 7.01
N LEU A 62 3.25 4.71 6.31
CA LEU A 62 3.95 3.59 6.95
C LEU A 62 5.29 4.01 7.56
N THR A 63 6.03 4.91 6.91
CA THR A 63 7.30 5.43 7.45
C THR A 63 7.05 6.18 8.75
N LEU A 64 6.05 7.07 8.78
CA LEU A 64 5.65 7.82 9.97
C LEU A 64 5.15 6.87 11.06
N THR A 65 4.32 5.90 10.71
CA THR A 65 3.82 4.88 11.66
C THR A 65 4.98 4.16 12.34
N ARG A 66 6.00 3.73 11.58
CA ARG A 66 7.17 3.02 12.14
C ARG A 66 8.17 3.92 12.86
N GLY A 67 8.31 5.17 12.43
CA GLY A 67 9.20 6.14 13.06
C GLY A 67 8.65 6.71 14.38
N LEU A 68 7.33 6.83 14.50
CA LEU A 68 6.65 7.43 15.65
C LEU A 68 6.17 6.40 16.68
N LEU A 69 5.80 5.18 16.26
CA LEU A 69 5.37 4.15 17.20
C LEU A 69 6.57 3.44 17.83
N SER A 70 6.42 3.10 19.11
CA SER A 70 7.37 2.24 19.82
C SER A 70 7.41 0.84 19.18
N ALA A 71 8.49 0.10 19.44
CA ALA A 71 8.63 -1.28 18.97
C ALA A 71 7.45 -2.15 19.46
N LEU A 72 6.48 -2.37 18.58
CA LEU A 72 5.28 -3.17 18.83
C LEU A 72 5.58 -4.66 18.64
N PRO A 73 4.86 -5.56 19.36
CA PRO A 73 4.88 -6.99 19.07
C PRO A 73 4.53 -7.25 17.59
N ARG A 74 5.17 -8.26 16.97
CA ARG A 74 5.07 -8.53 15.53
C ARG A 74 3.63 -8.58 15.01
N VAL A 75 2.72 -9.23 15.74
CA VAL A 75 1.31 -9.33 15.34
C VAL A 75 0.62 -7.96 15.35
N ARG A 76 0.85 -7.16 16.40
CA ARG A 76 0.30 -5.79 16.49
C ARG A 76 0.87 -4.89 15.40
N ALA A 77 2.17 -5.01 15.12
CA ALA A 77 2.82 -4.26 14.07
C ALA A 77 2.19 -4.53 12.69
N VAL A 78 1.89 -5.80 12.38
CA VAL A 78 1.26 -6.19 11.12
C VAL A 78 -0.16 -5.67 11.01
N LEU A 79 -0.96 -5.79 12.08
CA LEU A 79 -2.34 -5.28 12.08
C LEU A 79 -2.38 -3.76 11.90
N VAL A 80 -1.50 -3.03 12.60
CA VAL A 80 -1.42 -1.56 12.47
C VAL A 80 -0.97 -1.17 11.07
N ASP A 81 0.09 -1.77 10.53
CA ASP A 81 0.58 -1.40 9.19
C ASP A 81 -0.40 -1.79 8.10
N GLY A 82 -1.00 -2.99 8.19
CA GLY A 82 -2.02 -3.44 7.26
C GLY A 82 -3.24 -2.52 7.26
N PHE A 83 -3.66 -2.05 8.44
CA PHE A 83 -4.73 -1.07 8.58
C PHE A 83 -4.35 0.31 8.04
N VAL A 84 -3.14 0.80 8.33
CA VAL A 84 -2.63 2.08 7.79
C VAL A 84 -2.55 2.04 6.27
N TYR A 85 -2.07 0.94 5.70
CA TYR A 85 -2.04 0.74 4.25
C TYR A 85 -3.45 0.77 3.65
N LEU A 86 -4.39 0.01 4.21
CA LEU A 86 -5.79 -0.01 3.78
C LEU A 86 -6.44 1.38 3.90
N ALA A 87 -6.26 2.07 5.02
CA ALA A 87 -6.79 3.40 5.23
C ALA A 87 -6.22 4.41 4.23
N THR A 88 -4.93 4.31 3.92
CA THR A 88 -4.29 5.16 2.90
C THR A 88 -4.85 4.86 1.50
N LEU A 89 -5.06 3.58 1.17
CA LEU A 89 -5.68 3.17 -0.08
C LEU A 89 -7.10 3.75 -0.23
N LEU A 90 -7.93 3.61 0.82
CA LEU A 90 -9.28 4.15 0.87
C LEU A 90 -9.29 5.68 0.76
N ALA A 91 -8.38 6.36 1.46
CA ALA A 91 -8.28 7.81 1.40
C ALA A 91 -7.85 8.30 0.01
N CYS A 92 -6.83 7.69 -0.59
CA CYS A 92 -6.37 8.07 -1.92
C CYS A 92 -7.43 7.80 -2.99
N SER A 93 -8.10 6.64 -2.94
CA SER A 93 -9.16 6.30 -3.90
C SER A 93 -10.43 7.12 -3.72
N GLY A 94 -10.83 7.42 -2.48
CA GLY A 94 -11.96 8.31 -2.21
C GLY A 94 -11.66 9.74 -2.64
N LEU A 95 -10.44 10.23 -2.40
CA LEU A 95 -10.01 11.55 -2.86
C LEU A 95 -9.91 11.62 -4.39
N SER A 96 -9.46 10.57 -5.06
CA SER A 96 -9.40 10.53 -6.53
C SER A 96 -10.81 10.54 -7.13
N ALA A 97 -11.73 9.77 -6.56
CA ALA A 97 -13.14 9.74 -6.96
C ALA A 97 -13.82 11.11 -6.75
N TRP A 98 -13.61 11.71 -5.58
CA TRP A 98 -14.13 13.04 -5.27
C TRP A 98 -13.57 14.12 -6.21
N ALA A 99 -12.26 14.08 -6.47
CA ALA A 99 -11.61 15.00 -7.41
C ALA A 99 -12.08 14.78 -8.86
N GLY A 100 -12.47 13.56 -9.21
CA GLY A 100 -13.12 13.21 -10.47
C GLY A 100 -14.58 13.66 -10.60
N GLY A 101 -15.17 14.20 -9.52
CA GLY A 101 -16.55 14.67 -9.49
C GLY A 101 -17.58 13.57 -9.29
N GLU A 102 -17.18 12.40 -8.76
CA GLU A 102 -18.12 11.32 -8.47
C GLU A 102 -19.03 11.68 -7.27
N ASP A 103 -20.31 11.33 -7.39
CA ASP A 103 -21.32 11.61 -6.36
C ASP A 103 -21.14 10.77 -5.08
N ALA A 104 -20.50 9.59 -5.20
CA ALA A 104 -20.35 8.62 -4.12
C ALA A 104 -18.89 8.12 -3.96
N PRO A 105 -17.95 8.99 -3.55
CA PRO A 105 -16.53 8.64 -3.47
C PRO A 105 -16.20 7.53 -2.47
N ALA A 106 -17.06 7.34 -1.46
CA ALA A 106 -16.92 6.26 -0.47
C ALA A 106 -17.17 4.86 -1.07
N ASP A 107 -18.09 4.77 -2.04
CA ASP A 107 -18.40 3.51 -2.72
C ASP A 107 -17.24 3.11 -3.62
N THR A 108 -16.67 4.07 -4.35
CA THR A 108 -15.49 3.86 -5.19
C THR A 108 -14.27 3.46 -4.37
N ALA A 109 -14.06 4.08 -3.21
CA ALA A 109 -13.01 3.67 -2.29
C ALA A 109 -13.20 2.21 -1.81
N SER A 110 -14.44 1.85 -1.45
CA SER A 110 -14.79 0.51 -1.00
C SER A 110 -14.60 -0.53 -2.12
N MET A 111 -14.99 -0.19 -3.35
CA MET A 111 -14.71 -1.02 -4.54
C MET A 111 -13.22 -1.20 -4.75
N MET A 112 -12.41 -0.15 -4.56
CA MET A 112 -10.95 -0.26 -4.68
C MET A 112 -10.33 -1.17 -3.61
N ALA A 113 -10.88 -1.18 -2.39
CA ALA A 113 -10.48 -2.14 -1.36
C ALA A 113 -10.82 -3.59 -1.75
N VAL A 114 -12.00 -3.82 -2.35
CA VAL A 114 -12.37 -5.15 -2.87
C VAL A 114 -11.48 -5.54 -4.05
N TYR A 115 -11.24 -4.63 -4.98
CA TYR A 115 -10.38 -4.83 -6.14
C TYR A 115 -8.96 -5.22 -5.73
N SER A 116 -8.37 -4.49 -4.77
CA SER A 116 -7.03 -4.77 -4.26
C SER A 116 -6.92 -6.09 -3.47
N LEU A 117 -8.03 -6.64 -2.96
CA LEU A 117 -8.06 -8.00 -2.43
C LEU A 117 -7.95 -9.03 -3.57
N PHE A 118 -8.68 -8.83 -4.67
CA PHE A 118 -8.66 -9.73 -5.83
C PHE A 118 -7.37 -9.66 -6.65
N THR A 119 -6.76 -8.48 -6.76
CA THR A 119 -5.43 -8.33 -7.39
C THR A 119 -4.28 -8.79 -6.51
N LEU A 120 -4.56 -9.31 -5.31
CA LEU A 120 -3.58 -9.74 -4.32
C LEU A 120 -2.66 -8.63 -3.79
N GLN A 121 -2.90 -7.36 -4.15
CA GLN A 121 -2.14 -6.22 -3.63
C GLN A 121 -2.22 -6.13 -2.10
N LEU A 122 -3.44 -6.18 -1.55
CA LEU A 122 -3.67 -6.06 -0.11
C LEU A 122 -3.15 -7.27 0.68
N PRO A 123 -3.41 -8.51 0.24
CA PRO A 123 -2.77 -9.70 0.81
C PRO A 123 -1.24 -9.66 0.76
N ALA A 124 -0.66 -9.21 -0.37
CA ALA A 124 0.79 -9.06 -0.51
C ALA A 124 1.34 -8.03 0.47
N ALA A 125 0.68 -6.88 0.63
CA ALA A 125 1.08 -5.86 1.62
C ALA A 125 1.12 -6.46 3.03
N TRP A 126 0.09 -7.20 3.43
CA TRP A 126 0.03 -7.82 4.76
C TRP A 126 1.13 -8.87 4.96
N LEU A 127 1.38 -9.73 3.97
CA LEU A 127 2.46 -10.73 4.01
C LEU A 127 3.84 -10.06 4.08
N LEU A 128 4.05 -8.99 3.30
CA LEU A 128 5.28 -8.21 3.31
C LEU A 128 5.49 -7.51 4.65
N CYS A 129 4.43 -7.01 5.29
CA CYS A 129 4.50 -6.49 6.66
C CYS A 129 4.98 -7.58 7.62
N VAL A 130 4.39 -8.78 7.58
CA VAL A 130 4.79 -9.92 8.43
C VAL A 130 6.26 -10.27 8.21
N TRP A 131 6.68 -10.37 6.96
CA TRP A 131 8.03 -10.75 6.58
C TRP A 131 9.05 -9.69 6.97
N ARG A 132 8.78 -8.42 6.69
CA ARG A 132 9.77 -7.33 6.85
C ARG A 132 9.83 -6.77 8.27
N THR A 133 8.79 -6.96 9.08
CA THR A 133 8.79 -6.56 10.51
C THR A 133 9.92 -7.24 11.28
N GLY A 134 10.24 -8.51 10.97
CA GLY A 134 11.32 -9.25 11.63
C GLY A 134 12.74 -8.79 11.31
N ARG A 135 12.90 -7.88 10.35
CA ARG A 135 14.21 -7.33 9.92
C ARG A 135 14.36 -5.84 10.28
N LEU A 136 13.46 -5.28 11.09
CA LEU A 136 13.50 -3.86 11.46
C LEU A 136 14.67 -3.61 12.43
N GLU A 137 15.51 -2.63 12.11
CA GLU A 137 16.59 -2.22 13.01
C GLU A 137 16.02 -1.32 14.12
N VAL A 138 16.08 -1.82 15.35
CA VAL A 138 15.57 -1.13 16.53
C VAL A 138 16.72 -0.47 17.27
N VAL A 139 16.60 0.83 17.53
CA VAL A 139 17.54 1.55 18.40
C VAL A 139 17.01 1.52 19.83
N LEU A 140 17.85 0.98 20.71
CA LEU A 140 17.76 1.23 22.15
C LEU A 140 18.19 2.67 22.39
N SER A 141 17.24 3.60 22.45
CA SER A 141 17.51 4.89 23.08
C SER A 141 17.92 4.59 24.52
N ARG A 142 19.18 4.83 24.89
CA ARG A 142 19.57 4.90 26.30
C ARG A 142 18.79 6.05 26.90
N ALA A 143 18.04 5.75 27.96
CA ALA A 143 17.46 6.74 28.84
C ALA A 143 18.57 7.51 29.56
#